data_AF-A0A1J1HXM3-F1
#
_entry.id   AF-A0A1J1HXM3-F1
#
_cell.length_a   1.000
_cell.length_b   1.000
_cell.length_c   1.000
_cell.angle_alpha   90.00
_cell.angle_beta   90.00
_cell.angle_gamma   90.00
#
_symmetry.space_group_name_H-M   'P 1'
#
loop_
_entity.id
_entity.type
_entity.pdbx_description
1 polymer ?
#
loop_
_entity_poly.entity_id
_entity_poly.type
_entity_poly.pdbx_seq_one_letter_code
_entity_poly.pdbx_strand_id
1 'polypeptide(L)'
;MKIGGFINDCSYSSEKFARSGFEAIETVVLPEGPLPDFSHAIEPHLRRPGMPTKLDRGIVTLMNDYTICEKGQTLTPEQAKILKLVERPLATFKVNIECYYTKKDGFEAIKMPESDKKSFLRKPMKAKDKLNLKNNKTSKKSDCKSKEAIMMEIIEASDSNGEDYDDTGSDKDMEASD
;
A
#
# COMPACT_ATOMS: atom_id res chain seq x y z
N MET A 1 10.05 -21.61 38.73
CA MET A 1 9.10 -20.96 37.81
C MET A 1 9.36 -21.48 36.41
N LYS A 2 8.43 -22.25 35.82
CA LYS A 2 8.50 -22.69 34.42
C LYS A 2 8.00 -21.54 33.55
N ILE A 3 8.86 -21.03 32.66
CA ILE A 3 8.54 -19.93 31.74
C ILE A 3 7.45 -20.36 30.74
N GLY A 4 7.34 -21.67 30.46
CA GLY A 4 6.34 -22.24 29.55
C GLY A 4 4.88 -22.01 29.95
N GLY A 5 4.58 -21.60 31.19
CA GLY A 5 3.22 -21.19 31.58
C GLY A 5 2.84 -19.80 31.06
N PHE A 6 3.79 -18.86 31.02
CA PHE A 6 3.53 -17.44 30.73
C PHE A 6 3.39 -17.14 29.23
N ILE A 7 4.01 -17.93 28.36
CA ILE A 7 4.02 -17.63 26.92
C ILE A 7 2.68 -17.96 26.26
N ASN A 8 1.92 -18.92 26.81
CA ASN A 8 0.63 -19.31 26.24
C ASN A 8 -0.46 -18.22 26.38
N ASP A 9 -0.26 -17.25 27.28
CA ASP A 9 -1.23 -16.15 27.51
C ASP A 9 -0.86 -14.85 26.76
N CYS A 10 0.31 -14.81 26.08
CA CYS A 10 0.78 -13.63 25.35
C CYS A 10 0.27 -13.62 23.90
N SER A 11 -1.02 -13.35 23.71
CA SER A 11 -1.57 -13.05 22.37
C SER A 11 -1.52 -11.55 22.09
N TYR A 12 -0.52 -11.09 21.31
CA TYR A 12 -0.45 -9.71 20.83
C TYR A 12 -0.98 -9.59 19.40
N SER A 13 -1.99 -8.74 19.22
CA SER A 13 -2.53 -8.36 17.91
C SER A 13 -2.67 -6.84 17.80
N SER A 14 -2.43 -6.31 16.61
CA SER A 14 -2.54 -4.88 16.31
C SER A 14 -3.23 -4.68 14.96
N GLU A 15 -4.17 -3.75 14.91
CA GLU A 15 -4.85 -3.36 13.67
C GLU A 15 -3.91 -2.62 12.72
N LYS A 16 -4.03 -2.92 11.43
CA LYS A 16 -3.22 -2.36 10.36
C LYS A 16 -4.10 -2.07 9.14
N PHE A 17 -3.68 -1.06 8.38
CA PHE A 17 -4.27 -0.82 7.07
C PHE A 17 -3.83 -1.89 6.08
N ALA A 18 -4.77 -2.35 5.26
CA ALA A 18 -4.49 -3.28 4.20
C ALA A 18 -3.56 -2.66 3.14
N ARG A 19 -2.75 -3.51 2.51
CA ARG A 19 -1.82 -3.12 1.44
C ARG A 19 -2.41 -3.52 0.09
N SER A 20 -1.89 -2.96 -0.99
CA SER A 20 -2.19 -3.43 -2.35
C SER A 20 -1.96 -4.94 -2.45
N GLY A 21 -2.88 -5.65 -3.10
CA GLY A 21 -2.83 -7.11 -3.21
C GLY A 21 -3.43 -7.88 -2.03
N PHE A 22 -3.93 -7.22 -0.99
CA PHE A 22 -4.64 -7.86 0.12
C PHE A 22 -6.08 -8.21 -0.27
N GLU A 23 -6.58 -9.38 0.13
CA GLU A 23 -7.98 -9.77 -0.05
C GLU A 23 -8.84 -9.14 1.05
N ALA A 24 -9.84 -8.33 0.68
CA ALA A 24 -10.69 -7.63 1.63
C ALA A 24 -11.52 -8.61 2.49
N ILE A 25 -11.49 -8.41 3.81
CA ILE A 25 -12.20 -9.26 4.79
C ILE A 25 -13.70 -8.94 4.90
N GLU A 26 -14.05 -7.69 4.60
CA GLU A 26 -15.40 -7.14 4.65
C GLU A 26 -15.62 -6.19 3.47
N THR A 27 -16.89 -5.94 3.15
CA THR A 27 -17.27 -4.94 2.15
C THR A 27 -17.34 -3.58 2.83
N VAL A 28 -16.65 -2.58 2.27
CA VAL A 28 -16.63 -1.21 2.78
C VAL A 28 -17.31 -0.28 1.78
N VAL A 29 -18.43 0.32 2.18
CA VAL A 29 -19.19 1.29 1.39
C VAL A 29 -19.26 2.60 2.16
N LEU A 30 -18.99 3.70 1.47
CA LEU A 30 -19.21 5.05 1.99
C LEU A 30 -20.54 5.59 1.46
N PRO A 31 -21.44 6.05 2.33
CA PRO A 31 -22.69 6.66 1.89
C PRO A 31 -22.45 8.03 1.25
N GLU A 32 -23.37 8.45 0.39
CA GLU A 32 -23.43 9.80 -0.14
C GLU A 32 -23.60 10.84 0.96
N GLY A 33 -23.07 12.05 0.73
CA GLY A 33 -23.20 13.17 1.67
C GLY A 33 -21.87 13.82 2.08
N PRO A 34 -21.95 14.78 3.01
CA PRO A 34 -20.78 15.53 3.46
C PRO A 34 -19.88 14.66 4.33
N LEU A 35 -18.58 14.74 4.09
CA LEU A 35 -17.53 14.10 4.86
C LEU A 35 -16.74 15.17 5.63
N PRO A 36 -17.20 15.58 6.83
CA PRO A 36 -16.62 16.70 7.58
C PRO A 36 -15.24 16.39 8.15
N ASP A 37 -14.89 15.10 8.28
CA ASP A 37 -13.59 14.65 8.83
C ASP A 37 -12.42 14.96 7.88
N PHE A 38 -12.71 15.25 6.61
CA PHE A 38 -11.71 15.58 5.61
C PHE A 38 -11.51 17.08 5.46
N SER A 39 -10.25 17.52 5.52
CA SER A 39 -9.86 18.88 5.15
C SER A 39 -10.08 19.13 3.65
N HIS A 40 -10.52 20.34 3.28
CA HIS A 40 -10.70 20.75 1.88
C HIS A 40 -9.46 20.54 1.00
N ALA A 41 -8.25 20.57 1.58
CA ALA A 41 -7.00 20.34 0.85
C ALA A 41 -6.77 18.88 0.42
N ILE A 42 -7.42 17.90 1.08
CA ILE A 42 -7.27 16.47 0.73
C ILE A 42 -8.18 16.05 -0.42
N GLU A 43 -9.16 16.88 -0.78
CA GLU A 43 -10.16 16.58 -1.81
C GLU A 43 -9.53 16.16 -3.16
N PRO A 44 -8.47 16.81 -3.69
CA PRO A 44 -7.81 16.35 -4.91
C PRO A 44 -7.15 14.96 -4.78
N HIS A 45 -6.76 14.56 -3.57
CA HIS A 45 -6.21 13.24 -3.29
C HIS A 45 -7.28 12.15 -3.22
N LEU A 46 -8.54 12.51 -2.96
CA LEU A 46 -9.71 11.63 -3.04
C LEU A 46 -10.26 11.53 -4.46
N ARG A 47 -10.28 12.64 -5.21
CA ARG A 47 -10.72 12.65 -6.61
C ARG A 47 -9.80 11.84 -7.53
N ARG A 48 -8.48 11.92 -7.33
CA ARG A 48 -7.49 11.21 -8.17
C ARG A 48 -7.71 9.68 -8.26
N PRO A 49 -7.93 8.94 -7.16
CA PRO A 49 -8.25 7.51 -7.20
C PRO A 49 -9.69 7.19 -7.65
N GLY A 50 -10.44 8.18 -8.16
CA GLY A 50 -11.77 7.96 -8.76
C GLY A 50 -12.95 8.07 -7.79
N MET A 51 -12.76 8.62 -6.58
CA MET A 51 -13.87 8.88 -5.67
C MET A 51 -14.70 10.07 -6.19
N PRO A 52 -16.05 9.96 -6.29
CA PRO A 52 -16.90 11.02 -6.79
C PRO A 52 -17.11 12.11 -5.72
N THR A 53 -16.09 12.95 -5.51
CA THR A 53 -16.12 14.05 -4.54
C THR A 53 -16.30 15.41 -5.19
N LYS A 54 -17.05 16.28 -4.52
CA LYS A 54 -17.15 17.72 -4.80
C LYS A 54 -16.89 18.52 -3.53
N LEU A 55 -16.54 19.78 -3.70
CA LEU A 55 -16.38 20.72 -2.59
C LEU A 55 -17.63 21.59 -2.49
N ASP A 56 -18.50 21.30 -1.53
CA ASP A 56 -19.70 22.10 -1.26
C ASP A 56 -19.43 23.00 -0.05
N ARG A 57 -19.37 24.32 -0.28
CA ARG A 57 -19.14 25.33 0.78
C ARG A 57 -17.88 25.06 1.63
N GLY A 58 -16.84 24.50 1.01
CA GLY A 58 -15.58 24.16 1.69
C GLY A 58 -15.57 22.80 2.40
N ILE A 59 -16.65 22.02 2.32
CA ILE A 59 -16.75 20.67 2.89
C ILE A 59 -16.68 19.65 1.74
N VAL A 60 -15.84 18.63 1.91
CA VAL A 60 -15.76 17.51 0.96
C VAL A 60 -17.06 16.72 1.01
N THR A 61 -17.75 16.60 -0.11
CA THR A 61 -19.05 15.93 -0.20
C THR A 61 -19.01 14.85 -1.28
N LEU A 62 -19.41 13.64 -0.93
CA LEU A 62 -19.62 12.55 -1.87
C LEU A 62 -20.89 12.79 -2.67
N MET A 63 -20.80 12.69 -4.00
CA MET A 63 -21.93 12.90 -4.90
C MET A 63 -22.90 11.71 -4.92
N ASN A 64 -22.36 10.50 -4.82
CA ASN A 64 -23.09 9.23 -4.82
C ASN A 64 -22.41 8.28 -3.81
N ASP A 65 -23.13 7.23 -3.40
CA ASP A 65 -22.55 6.10 -2.65
C ASP A 65 -21.33 5.53 -3.38
N TYR A 66 -20.25 5.28 -2.64
CA TYR A 66 -19.00 4.77 -3.20
C TYR A 66 -18.56 3.50 -2.47
N THR A 67 -18.57 2.38 -3.19
CA THR A 67 -18.03 1.11 -2.71
C THR A 67 -16.51 1.08 -2.91
N ILE A 68 -15.76 1.10 -1.81
CA ILE A 68 -14.29 1.05 -1.87
C ILE A 68 -13.84 -0.35 -2.27
N CYS A 69 -14.34 -1.38 -1.57
CA CYS A 69 -13.99 -2.77 -1.83
C CYS A 69 -15.08 -3.73 -1.37
N GLU A 70 -15.15 -4.89 -2.01
CA GLU A 70 -16.04 -5.99 -1.64
C GLU A 70 -15.29 -7.12 -0.94
N LYS A 71 -15.97 -7.85 -0.05
CA LYS A 71 -15.40 -9.01 0.62
C LYS A 71 -14.86 -10.05 -0.39
N GLY A 72 -13.60 -10.44 -0.24
CA GLY A 72 -12.89 -11.37 -1.11
C GLY A 72 -12.25 -10.74 -2.34
N GLN A 73 -12.46 -9.45 -2.59
CA GLN A 73 -11.81 -8.72 -3.68
C GLN A 73 -10.35 -8.39 -3.31
N THR A 74 -9.44 -8.51 -4.28
CA THR A 74 -8.06 -8.04 -4.13
C THR A 74 -7.98 -6.51 -4.24
N LEU A 75 -7.42 -5.86 -3.22
CA LEU A 75 -7.32 -4.41 -3.14
C LEU A 75 -6.31 -3.83 -4.14
N THR A 76 -6.73 -2.80 -4.87
CA THR A 76 -5.85 -1.95 -5.68
C THR A 76 -5.08 -0.97 -4.78
N PRO A 77 -3.95 -0.40 -5.23
CA PRO A 77 -3.21 0.60 -4.44
C PRO A 77 -4.03 1.86 -4.15
N GLU A 78 -4.96 2.22 -5.05
CA GLU A 78 -5.87 3.34 -4.89
C GLU A 78 -6.89 3.09 -3.79
N GLN A 79 -7.53 1.92 -3.78
CA GLN A 79 -8.44 1.49 -2.70
C GLN A 79 -7.72 1.43 -1.35
N ALA A 80 -6.52 0.87 -1.30
CA ALA A 80 -5.71 0.82 -0.07
C ALA A 80 -5.33 2.22 0.44
N LYS A 81 -5.19 3.21 -0.44
CA LYS A 81 -4.95 4.60 -0.06
C LYS A 81 -6.19 5.26 0.50
N ILE A 82 -7.36 5.04 -0.12
CA ILE A 82 -8.64 5.54 0.38
C ILE A 82 -8.92 4.95 1.77
N LEU A 83 -8.72 3.64 1.98
CA LEU A 83 -8.90 2.97 3.29
C LEU A 83 -8.08 3.60 4.42
N LYS A 84 -6.87 4.10 4.10
CA LYS A 84 -6.05 4.84 5.07
C LYS A 84 -6.60 6.23 5.38
N LEU A 85 -7.15 6.90 4.38
CA LEU A 85 -7.74 8.23 4.53
C LEU A 85 -9.04 8.16 5.35
N VAL A 86 -9.88 7.15 5.13
CA VAL A 86 -11.12 6.92 5.91
C VAL A 86 -10.88 6.22 7.25
N GLU A 87 -9.61 6.05 7.65
CA GLU A 87 -9.21 5.42 8.91
C GLU A 87 -9.86 4.05 9.17
N ARG A 88 -10.04 3.24 8.12
CA ARG A 88 -10.65 1.91 8.22
C ARG A 88 -9.58 0.80 8.08
N PRO A 89 -9.06 0.25 9.19
CA PRO A 89 -8.11 -0.87 9.12
C PRO A 89 -8.83 -2.16 8.73
N LEU A 90 -8.32 -2.84 7.70
CA LEU A 90 -8.85 -4.13 7.22
C LEU A 90 -7.90 -5.31 7.48
N ALA A 91 -6.70 -5.06 7.98
CA ALA A 91 -5.72 -6.09 8.27
C ALA A 91 -5.42 -6.14 9.77
N THR A 92 -5.17 -7.33 10.30
CA THR A 92 -4.71 -7.51 11.68
C THR A 92 -3.34 -8.16 11.64
N PHE A 93 -2.36 -7.51 12.27
CA PHE A 93 -1.06 -8.08 12.52
C PHE A 93 -1.12 -8.88 13.82
N LYS A 94 -0.74 -10.16 13.78
CA LYS A 94 -0.67 -11.05 14.93
C LYS A 94 0.71 -11.69 15.00
N VAL A 95 1.30 -11.71 16.18
CA VAL A 95 2.57 -12.41 16.43
C VAL A 95 2.26 -13.83 16.88
N ASN A 96 2.73 -14.81 16.12
CA ASN A 96 2.64 -16.22 16.47
C ASN A 96 4.03 -16.71 16.88
N ILE A 97 4.21 -17.06 18.15
CA ILE A 97 5.47 -17.62 18.66
C ILE A 97 5.44 -19.13 18.42
N GLU A 98 6.28 -19.63 17.51
CA GLU A 98 6.34 -21.07 17.19
C GLU A 98 7.22 -21.85 18.18
N CYS A 99 8.25 -21.21 18.74
CA CYS A 99 9.20 -21.85 19.63
C CYS A 99 9.94 -20.83 20.51
N TYR A 100 10.53 -21.32 21.60
CA TYR A 100 11.48 -20.56 22.41
C TYR A 100 12.65 -21.44 22.84
N TYR A 101 13.76 -20.79 23.22
CA TYR A 101 14.94 -21.46 23.74
C TYR A 101 15.26 -20.93 25.14
N THR A 102 15.48 -21.83 26.09
CA THR A 102 15.89 -21.50 27.46
C THR A 102 17.22 -22.18 27.78
N LYS A 103 18.12 -21.50 28.48
CA LYS A 103 19.42 -22.08 28.88
C LYS A 103 19.31 -23.35 29.73
N LYS A 104 18.18 -23.54 30.43
CA LYS A 104 17.94 -24.68 31.33
C LYS A 104 17.30 -25.87 30.61
N ASP A 105 16.23 -25.60 29.87
CA ASP A 105 15.36 -26.63 29.30
C ASP A 105 15.60 -26.86 27.79
N GLY A 106 16.46 -26.06 27.16
CA GLY A 106 16.78 -26.17 25.75
C GLY A 106 15.72 -25.56 24.84
N PHE A 107 15.57 -26.12 23.64
CA PHE A 107 14.59 -25.70 22.63
C PHE A 107 13.24 -26.34 22.89
N GLU A 108 12.18 -25.53 22.96
CA GLU A 108 10.80 -25.99 23.14
C GLU A 108 9.89 -25.39 22.05
N ALA A 109 9.14 -26.26 21.37
CA ALA A 109 8.16 -25.85 20.36
C ALA A 109 6.77 -25.67 20.99
N ILE A 110 6.12 -24.55 20.67
CA ILE A 110 4.76 -24.23 21.12
C ILE A 110 3.79 -24.81 20.10
N LYS A 111 2.91 -25.71 20.54
CA LYS A 111 1.83 -26.25 19.69
C LYS A 111 0.67 -25.25 19.65
N MET A 112 0.55 -24.49 18.56
CA MET A 112 -0.62 -23.64 18.35
C MET A 112 -1.86 -24.46 17.97
N PRO A 113 -3.07 -24.01 18.35
CA PRO A 113 -4.32 -24.58 17.86
C PRO A 113 -4.42 -24.41 16.32
N GLU A 114 -4.97 -25.42 15.65
CA GLU A 114 -4.92 -25.54 14.18
C GLU A 114 -5.76 -24.52 13.39
N SER A 115 -6.56 -23.69 14.05
CA SER A 115 -7.50 -22.75 13.42
C SER A 115 -6.82 -21.72 12.50
N ASP A 116 -5.56 -21.37 12.77
CA ASP A 116 -4.87 -20.27 12.11
C ASP A 116 -3.99 -20.71 10.92
N LYS A 117 -3.88 -22.02 10.65
CA LYS A 117 -2.98 -22.58 9.63
C LYS A 117 -3.44 -22.37 8.18
N LYS A 118 -4.66 -21.87 7.95
CA LYS A 118 -5.27 -21.83 6.60
C LYS A 118 -4.75 -20.73 5.67
N SER A 119 -4.15 -19.65 6.17
CA SER A 119 -3.77 -18.50 5.32
C SER A 119 -2.35 -18.53 4.75
N PHE A 120 -1.48 -19.44 5.21
CA PHE A 120 -0.06 -19.47 4.80
C PHE A 120 0.33 -20.59 3.82
N LEU A 121 -0.57 -21.55 3.56
CA LEU A 121 -0.38 -22.50 2.47
C LEU A 121 -0.64 -21.79 1.14
N ARG A 122 0.36 -21.04 0.66
CA ARG A 122 0.49 -20.74 -0.77
C ARG A 122 0.50 -22.10 -1.47
N LYS A 123 -0.62 -22.48 -2.07
CA LYS A 123 -0.65 -23.66 -2.94
C LYS A 123 0.48 -23.46 -3.97
N PRO A 124 1.39 -24.41 -4.15
CA PRO A 124 2.34 -24.32 -5.24
C PRO A 124 1.55 -24.17 -6.54
N MET A 125 1.89 -23.17 -7.35
CA MET A 125 1.33 -23.00 -8.69
C MET A 125 1.55 -24.32 -9.43
N LYS A 126 0.47 -25.03 -9.76
CA LYS A 126 0.57 -26.16 -10.68
C LYS A 126 0.99 -25.60 -12.03
N ALA A 127 2.18 -25.99 -12.47
CA ALA A 127 2.56 -25.90 -13.87
C ALA A 127 1.77 -26.95 -14.66
N LYS A 128 1.34 -26.59 -15.89
CA LYS A 128 0.50 -27.31 -16.88
C LYS A 128 -0.97 -26.84 -16.77
N ASP A 129 -1.55 -26.15 -17.75
CA ASP A 129 -1.52 -26.44 -19.19
C ASP A 129 -1.30 -25.20 -20.07
N LYS A 130 -0.39 -25.34 -21.05
CA LYS A 130 -0.33 -24.48 -22.24
C LYS A 130 -1.39 -24.98 -23.23
N LEU A 131 -1.97 -24.02 -23.97
CA LEU A 131 -2.78 -24.12 -25.21
C LEU A 131 -4.30 -23.90 -25.02
N ASN A 132 -4.77 -22.68 -25.29
CA ASN A 132 -5.51 -22.46 -26.53
C ASN A 132 -5.44 -20.98 -26.97
N LEU A 133 -4.57 -20.73 -27.95
CA LEU A 133 -4.58 -19.54 -28.79
C LEU A 133 -5.34 -19.89 -30.06
N LYS A 134 -6.48 -19.20 -30.29
CA LYS A 134 -7.29 -19.01 -31.52
C LYS A 134 -8.72 -18.77 -31.04
N ASN A 135 -9.50 -17.75 -31.39
CA ASN A 135 -9.48 -16.64 -32.34
C ASN A 135 -10.50 -15.63 -31.73
N ASN A 136 -10.37 -14.32 -31.85
CA ASN A 136 -10.83 -13.62 -33.05
C ASN A 136 -10.15 -12.26 -33.16
N LYS A 137 -9.51 -12.07 -34.32
CA LYS A 137 -9.03 -10.79 -34.85
C LYS A 137 -10.22 -9.84 -35.00
N THR A 138 -10.05 -8.58 -34.60
CA THR A 138 -10.06 -7.50 -35.59
C THR A 138 -9.08 -6.40 -35.20
N SER A 139 -8.14 -6.20 -36.10
CA SER A 139 -7.03 -5.26 -36.17
C SER A 139 -7.37 -3.83 -35.75
N LYS A 140 -6.44 -3.18 -35.01
CA LYS A 140 -5.80 -1.93 -35.47
C LYS A 140 -4.32 -1.96 -35.05
N LYS A 141 -3.48 -1.75 -36.05
CA LYS A 141 -2.02 -1.91 -36.10
C LYS A 141 -1.38 -0.58 -35.69
N SER A 142 -0.41 -0.60 -34.77
CA SER A 142 0.59 0.46 -34.66
C SER A 142 1.90 -0.16 -34.16
N ASP A 143 2.91 -0.06 -35.01
CA ASP A 143 4.18 -0.77 -34.92
C ASP A 143 5.00 -0.31 -33.68
N CYS A 144 5.43 -1.25 -32.84
CA CYS A 144 6.29 -0.97 -31.69
C CYS A 144 7.76 -1.06 -32.11
N LYS A 145 8.45 0.09 -32.13
CA LYS A 145 9.92 0.11 -32.15
C LYS A 145 10.44 -0.54 -30.86
N SER A 146 11.57 -1.24 -30.98
CA SER A 146 12.21 -1.98 -29.89
C SER A 146 12.44 -1.10 -28.66
N LYS A 147 12.28 -1.71 -27.49
CA LYS A 147 12.34 -1.05 -26.17
C LYS A 147 13.69 -0.35 -25.88
N GLU A 148 14.75 -0.71 -26.60
CA GLU A 148 16.06 -0.06 -26.49
C GLU A 148 16.07 1.35 -27.09
N ALA A 149 15.21 1.65 -28.07
CA ALA A 149 15.16 2.97 -28.70
C ALA A 149 14.52 4.05 -27.80
N ILE A 150 13.68 3.67 -26.84
CA ILE A 150 12.99 4.61 -25.94
C ILE A 150 13.91 5.10 -24.81
N MET A 151 14.94 4.31 -24.45
CA MET A 151 15.85 4.66 -23.37
C MET A 151 16.86 5.75 -23.78
N MET A 152 17.19 5.86 -25.07
CA MET A 152 18.14 6.87 -25.56
C MET A 152 17.52 8.23 -25.82
N GLU A 153 16.22 8.32 -26.11
CA GLU A 153 15.54 9.61 -26.37
C GLU A 153 15.29 10.42 -25.08
N ILE A 154 15.30 9.77 -23.92
CA ILE A 154 15.08 10.44 -22.61
C ILE A 154 16.37 11.09 -22.08
N ILE A 155 17.55 10.61 -22.48
CA ILE A 155 18.82 11.11 -21.95
C ILE A 155 19.20 12.44 -22.62
N GLU A 156 18.88 12.63 -23.91
CA GLU A 156 19.21 13.85 -24.67
C GLU A 156 18.33 15.07 -24.34
N ALA A 157 17.21 14.90 -23.64
CA ALA A 157 16.34 16.01 -23.22
C ALA A 157 16.77 16.68 -21.90
N SER A 158 17.88 16.25 -21.30
CA SER A 158 18.36 16.75 -19.99
C SER A 158 19.37 17.89 -20.08
N ASP A 159 19.94 18.17 -21.25
CA ASP A 159 21.02 19.16 -21.42
C ASP A 159 20.51 20.42 -22.12
N SER A 160 19.84 21.30 -21.36
CA SER A 160 19.89 22.76 -21.55
C SER A 160 19.21 23.47 -20.39
N ASN A 161 19.99 23.70 -19.33
CA ASN A 161 19.97 24.90 -18.50
C ASN A 161 21.28 24.89 -17.69
N GLY A 162 22.37 25.19 -18.38
CA GLY A 162 23.60 25.67 -17.75
C GLY A 162 23.55 27.19 -17.73
N GLU A 163 23.88 27.77 -16.58
CA GLU A 163 24.32 29.15 -16.33
C GLU A 163 24.45 29.28 -14.79
N ASP A 164 25.44 29.91 -14.17
CA ASP A 164 26.90 29.95 -14.32
C ASP A 164 27.41 30.26 -12.90
N TYR A 165 28.59 29.77 -12.53
CA TYR A 165 29.22 30.05 -11.24
C TYR A 165 29.91 31.41 -11.27
N ASP A 166 29.54 32.34 -10.38
CA ASP A 166 30.41 33.46 -9.99
C ASP A 166 30.81 33.35 -8.52
N ASP A 167 32.04 32.88 -8.35
CA ASP A 167 32.87 32.93 -7.16
C ASP A 167 33.45 34.35 -7.03
N THR A 168 32.97 35.12 -6.05
CA THR A 168 33.74 36.22 -5.49
C THR A 168 33.68 36.15 -3.97
N GLY A 169 34.76 35.65 -3.40
CA GLY A 169 35.05 35.80 -1.99
C GLY A 169 35.02 37.25 -1.54
N SER A 170 34.58 37.45 -0.30
CA SER A 170 35.13 38.49 0.56
C SER A 170 35.07 38.00 2.00
N ASP A 171 36.25 37.63 2.50
CA ASP A 171 36.56 37.63 3.92
C ASP A 171 36.15 38.98 4.52
N LYS A 172 35.43 38.97 5.64
CA LYS A 172 35.69 39.88 6.78
C LYS A 172 35.24 39.24 8.07
N ASP A 173 36.24 38.91 8.88
CA ASP A 173 36.17 38.85 10.33
C ASP A 173 35.52 40.15 10.89
N MET A 174 34.70 40.03 11.92
CA MET A 174 34.93 40.79 13.16
C MET A 174 34.00 40.32 14.29
N GLU A 175 34.63 39.93 15.39
CA GLU A 175 34.07 40.05 16.74
C GLU A 175 33.51 41.47 16.98
N ALA A 176 32.43 41.56 17.75
CA ALA A 176 32.40 42.46 18.90
C ALA A 176 31.28 42.05 19.86
N SER A 177 31.71 41.88 21.10
CA SER A 177 30.93 41.86 22.32
C SER A 177 30.18 43.19 22.54
N ASP A 178 29.01 43.12 23.16
CA ASP A 178 28.62 43.89 24.35
C ASP A 178 27.43 43.21 25.04
#